data_AF-C8PMR6-F1
#
_entry.id   AF-C8PMR6-F1
#
_cell.length_a   1.000
_cell.length_b   1.000
_cell.length_c   1.000
_cell.angle_alpha   90.00
_cell.angle_beta   90.00
_cell.angle_gamma   90.00
#
_symmetry.space_group_name_H-M   'P 1'
#
loop_
_entity.id
_entity.type
_entity.pdbx_description
1 polymer ?
#
loop_
_entity_poly.entity_id
_entity_poly.type
_entity_poly.pdbx_seq_one_letter_code
_entity_poly.pdbx_strand_id
1 'polypeptide(L)'
;MKKNVITLLIALSLSIGAFAQTNLQPIAEVKLTGRAPITLGQLKTRVSALEKEIGRKMTFAERQQTLDGLINERLIVQAAEKDGIKIMDSEVNNYFNEYVSSQLGQQISEADFAKLIKEKTNMSLDEYMKAQNGMTLAEFKSFLRTQLTAQAYVMQKKQKELQSIPSPTDEQIRSYYEVNKQSFVQPDTVQLFLVVAPKGDKPSAAEKTIKDIQKKLTANPKDTADIRTKSQEKNSTYQAGEIFVSKTSLAAEQLGIPMDELLKIFNMKVGEVSPITETAVNYQCFVVIEKKDAKILGLSDVVEPGGNVSLYEYIKKMVIMQRQNEALNDALVSVTNELRKPENFVVFKTGAELEKTLSW
;
A
#
# COMPACT_ATOMS: atom_id res chain seq x y z
N MET A 1 0.45 71.52 49.43
CA MET A 1 0.43 72.21 48.11
C MET A 1 0.88 71.25 47.03
N LYS A 2 0.03 71.08 46.00
CA LYS A 2 0.28 70.66 44.60
C LYS A 2 0.95 69.30 44.28
N LYS A 3 0.20 68.55 43.45
CA LYS A 3 0.50 67.36 42.64
C LYS A 3 1.86 67.44 41.90
N ASN A 4 2.44 66.28 41.58
CA ASN A 4 2.66 65.86 40.19
C ASN A 4 2.92 64.35 40.05
N VAL A 5 2.21 63.79 39.08
CA VAL A 5 2.24 62.42 38.56
C VAL A 5 3.52 62.22 37.75
N ILE A 6 4.20 61.07 37.89
CA ILE A 6 5.17 60.59 36.89
C ILE A 6 4.68 59.25 36.35
N THR A 7 4.45 59.27 35.04
CA THR A 7 3.88 58.26 34.18
C THR A 7 4.83 57.09 33.96
N LEU A 8 4.26 55.89 34.05
CA LEU A 8 4.82 54.60 33.67
C LEU A 8 5.07 54.55 32.15
N LEU A 9 6.28 54.19 31.71
CA LEU A 9 6.56 53.76 30.33
C LEU A 9 7.30 52.43 30.41
N ILE A 10 6.53 51.35 30.57
CA ILE A 10 7.00 49.99 30.37
C ILE A 10 6.98 49.74 28.86
N ALA A 11 8.15 49.73 28.24
CA ALA A 11 8.35 49.17 26.91
C ALA A 11 8.19 47.64 27.01
N LEU A 12 6.96 47.16 26.81
CA LEU A 12 6.69 45.74 26.70
C LEU A 12 7.01 45.28 25.28
N SER A 13 7.93 44.32 25.20
CA SER A 13 8.46 43.65 24.03
C SER A 13 7.38 43.03 23.14
N LEU A 14 7.21 43.58 21.93
CA LEU A 14 6.63 42.89 20.78
C LEU A 14 7.70 41.96 20.16
N SER A 15 7.86 40.76 20.70
CA SER A 15 8.73 39.72 20.13
C SER A 15 8.00 38.43 19.76
N ILE A 16 6.68 38.50 19.54
CA ILE A 16 5.88 37.36 19.04
C ILE A 16 5.84 37.31 17.49
N GLY A 17 6.35 38.33 16.79
CA GLY A 17 6.29 38.43 15.32
C GLY A 17 7.41 37.71 14.53
N ALA A 18 8.54 37.36 15.14
CA ALA A 18 9.74 36.94 14.39
C ALA A 18 9.65 35.49 13.82
N PHE A 19 8.92 34.59 14.47
CA PHE A 19 8.81 33.20 14.01
C PHE A 19 7.87 33.04 12.81
N ALA A 20 6.76 33.78 12.77
CA ALA A 20 5.84 33.77 11.63
C ALA A 20 6.47 34.39 10.36
N GLN A 21 7.28 35.44 10.53
CA GLN A 21 7.96 36.12 9.42
C GLN A 21 9.03 35.25 8.74
N THR A 22 9.69 34.36 9.50
CA THR A 22 10.75 33.48 8.98
C THR A 22 10.20 32.36 8.09
N ASN A 23 9.01 31.84 8.38
CA ASN A 23 8.40 30.77 7.57
C ASN A 23 7.86 31.26 6.21
N LEU A 24 7.52 32.55 6.09
CA LEU A 24 7.07 33.15 4.84
C LEU A 24 8.23 33.57 3.91
N GLN A 25 9.46 33.54 4.39
CA GLN A 25 10.64 33.89 3.60
C GLN A 25 10.79 32.93 2.40
N PRO A 26 10.84 33.45 1.16
CA PRO A 26 11.23 32.66 0.00
C PRO A 26 12.69 32.20 0.13
N ILE A 27 12.92 30.91 -0.08
CA ILE A 27 14.26 30.28 -0.10
C ILE A 27 14.66 29.86 -1.51
N ALA A 28 13.68 29.66 -2.39
CA ALA A 28 13.87 29.48 -3.82
C ALA A 28 12.68 30.07 -4.59
N GLU A 29 12.81 30.23 -5.91
CA GLU A 29 11.74 30.63 -6.81
C GLU A 29 11.88 29.89 -8.14
N VAL A 30 10.77 29.38 -8.66
CA VAL A 30 10.66 28.84 -10.02
C VAL A 30 10.04 29.89 -10.93
N LYS A 31 10.55 30.00 -12.16
CA LYS A 31 10.24 31.06 -13.13
C LYS A 31 10.21 30.54 -14.58
N LEU A 32 9.67 29.34 -14.80
CA LEU A 32 9.58 28.72 -16.13
C LEU A 32 8.51 29.38 -17.01
N THR A 33 7.30 29.54 -16.49
CA THR A 33 6.18 30.27 -17.14
C THR A 33 5.67 31.43 -16.31
N GLY A 34 5.82 31.36 -14.99
CA GLY A 34 5.47 32.41 -14.05
C GLY A 34 6.31 32.31 -12.77
N ARG A 35 6.34 33.38 -11.97
CA ARG A 35 7.09 33.38 -10.71
C ARG A 35 6.32 32.63 -9.63
N ALA A 36 6.95 31.58 -9.08
CA ALA A 36 6.40 30.76 -8.01
C ALA A 36 7.45 30.65 -6.87
N PRO A 37 7.33 31.44 -5.79
CA PRO A 37 8.25 31.34 -4.66
C PRO A 37 8.01 30.05 -3.88
N ILE A 38 9.10 29.49 -3.36
CA ILE A 38 9.12 28.36 -2.42
C ILE A 38 9.59 28.91 -1.08
N THR A 39 8.75 28.81 -0.05
CA THR A 39 9.05 29.38 1.27
C THR A 39 9.71 28.37 2.20
N LEU A 40 10.41 28.87 3.22
CA LEU A 40 10.98 28.01 4.27
C LEU A 40 9.89 27.21 5.00
N GLY A 41 8.70 27.78 5.18
CA GLY A 41 7.56 27.11 5.78
C GLY A 41 7.11 25.88 4.97
N GLN A 42 7.02 26.00 3.65
CA GLN A 42 6.67 24.87 2.77
C GLN A 42 7.71 23.74 2.88
N LEU A 43 8.99 24.10 2.88
CA LEU A 43 10.06 23.11 3.09
C LEU A 43 9.95 22.43 4.46
N LYS A 44 9.75 23.19 5.54
CA LYS A 44 9.57 22.66 6.89
C LYS A 44 8.40 21.70 6.99
N THR A 45 7.27 22.03 6.38
CA THR A 45 6.09 21.14 6.36
C THR A 45 6.42 19.82 5.67
N ARG A 46 7.06 19.87 4.49
CA ARG A 46 7.44 18.66 3.74
C ARG A 46 8.44 17.80 4.50
N VAL A 47 9.48 18.42 5.07
CA VAL A 47 10.48 17.74 5.91
C VAL A 47 9.83 17.14 7.16
N SER A 48 8.91 17.85 7.83
CA SER A 48 8.26 17.31 9.04
C SER A 48 7.41 16.08 8.74
N ALA A 49 6.74 16.04 7.59
CA ALA A 49 6.00 14.86 7.15
C ALA A 49 6.95 13.67 6.90
N LEU A 50 8.06 13.90 6.19
CA LEU A 50 9.08 12.88 5.91
C LEU A 50 9.79 12.38 7.18
N GLU A 51 10.17 13.28 8.09
CA GLU A 51 10.80 12.91 9.37
C GLU A 51 9.90 12.00 10.21
N LYS A 52 8.59 12.22 10.16
CA LYS A 52 7.62 11.40 10.86
C LYS A 52 7.48 10.01 10.24
N GLU A 53 7.50 9.93 8.92
CA GLU A 53 7.46 8.65 8.18
C GLU A 53 8.73 7.83 8.42
N ILE A 54 9.91 8.47 8.38
CA ILE A 54 11.21 7.83 8.56
C ILE A 54 11.50 7.55 10.05
N GLY A 55 10.83 8.25 10.97
CA GLY A 55 11.01 8.09 12.42
C GLY A 55 12.29 8.72 12.98
N ARG A 56 12.94 9.62 12.22
CA ARG A 56 14.12 10.39 12.66
C ARG A 56 14.18 11.76 12.01
N LYS A 57 15.02 12.64 12.59
CA LYS A 57 15.37 13.91 11.98
C LYS A 57 16.15 13.72 10.68
N MET A 58 15.85 14.58 9.70
CA MET A 58 16.56 14.63 8.44
C MET A 58 17.85 15.43 8.60
N THR A 59 18.90 14.96 7.95
CA THR A 59 20.19 15.66 7.85
C THR A 59 20.06 16.91 6.98
N PHE A 60 21.07 17.78 7.04
CA PHE A 60 21.17 18.93 6.14
C PHE A 60 21.05 18.51 4.65
N ALA A 61 21.78 17.48 4.24
CA ALA A 61 21.77 16.99 2.86
C ALA A 61 20.37 16.54 2.42
N GLU A 62 19.65 15.82 3.28
CA GLU A 62 18.29 15.34 2.99
C GLU A 62 17.27 16.50 2.92
N ARG A 63 17.44 17.54 3.74
CA ARG A 63 16.62 18.75 3.65
C ARG A 63 16.91 19.56 2.40
N GLN A 64 18.17 19.64 1.99
CA GLN A 64 18.54 20.26 0.73
C GLN A 64 17.94 19.49 -0.45
N GLN A 65 18.01 18.15 -0.44
CA GLN A 65 17.33 17.30 -1.43
C GLN A 65 15.82 17.52 -1.44
N THR A 66 15.20 17.79 -0.29
CA THR A 66 13.76 18.08 -0.20
C THR A 66 13.44 19.44 -0.82
N LEU A 67 14.28 20.46 -0.61
CA LEU A 67 14.17 21.74 -1.32
C LEU A 67 14.31 21.55 -2.83
N ASP A 68 15.29 20.76 -3.26
CA ASP A 68 15.49 20.42 -4.66
C ASP A 68 14.27 19.72 -5.27
N GLY A 69 13.64 18.82 -4.51
CA GLY A 69 12.38 18.17 -4.87
C GLY A 69 11.24 19.18 -5.07
N LEU A 70 11.06 20.14 -4.14
CA LEU A 70 10.04 21.19 -4.28
C LEU A 70 10.26 22.07 -5.51
N ILE A 71 11.53 22.38 -5.85
CA ILE A 71 11.87 23.11 -7.08
C ILE A 71 11.48 22.29 -8.31
N ASN A 72 11.84 21.00 -8.33
CA ASN A 72 11.52 20.09 -9.43
C ASN A 72 10.01 19.93 -9.64
N GLU A 73 9.25 19.74 -8.56
CA GLU A 73 7.79 19.64 -8.59
C GLU A 73 7.17 20.91 -9.21
N ARG A 74 7.63 22.10 -8.78
CA ARG A 74 7.14 23.38 -9.31
C ARG A 74 7.49 23.58 -10.79
N LEU A 75 8.69 23.17 -11.21
CA LEU A 75 9.10 23.21 -12.62
C LEU A 75 8.20 22.32 -13.48
N ILE A 76 7.97 21.08 -13.03
CA ILE A 76 7.11 20.13 -13.74
C ILE A 76 5.68 20.65 -13.83
N VAL A 77 5.11 21.18 -12.74
CA VAL A 77 3.74 21.74 -12.76
C VAL A 77 3.63 22.89 -13.75
N GLN A 78 4.57 23.84 -13.74
CA GLN A 78 4.54 24.95 -14.72
C GLN A 78 4.69 24.47 -16.17
N ALA A 79 5.52 23.44 -16.39
CA ALA A 79 5.70 22.85 -17.71
C ALA A 79 4.44 22.09 -18.17
N ALA A 80 3.79 21.36 -17.27
CA ALA A 80 2.55 20.66 -17.51
C ALA A 80 1.41 21.62 -17.86
N GLU A 81 1.25 22.70 -17.08
CA GLU A 81 0.26 23.74 -17.35
C GLU A 81 0.49 24.42 -18.72
N LYS A 82 1.76 24.70 -19.06
CA LYS A 82 2.14 25.25 -20.37
C LYS A 82 1.72 24.34 -21.53
N ASP A 83 1.84 23.03 -21.33
CA ASP A 83 1.52 22.01 -22.33
C ASP A 83 0.04 21.57 -22.25
N GLY A 84 -0.79 22.31 -21.50
CA GLY A 84 -2.23 22.11 -21.42
C GLY A 84 -2.68 20.96 -20.51
N ILE A 85 -1.79 20.39 -19.69
CA ILE A 85 -2.14 19.37 -18.71
C ILE A 85 -2.67 20.05 -17.45
N LYS A 86 -3.90 19.71 -17.09
CA LYS A 86 -4.55 20.22 -15.87
C LYS A 86 -5.33 19.10 -15.20
N ILE A 87 -4.99 18.80 -13.95
CA ILE A 87 -5.69 17.81 -13.13
C ILE A 87 -6.91 18.46 -12.47
N MET A 88 -8.08 17.87 -12.70
CA MET A 88 -9.36 18.32 -12.18
C MET A 88 -9.55 17.91 -10.71
N ASP A 89 -10.38 18.66 -9.97
CA ASP A 89 -10.67 18.36 -8.56
C ASP A 89 -11.30 16.97 -8.39
N SER A 90 -12.11 16.52 -9.34
CA SER A 90 -12.70 15.18 -9.34
C SER A 90 -11.65 14.08 -9.41
N GLU A 91 -10.59 14.26 -10.20
CA GLU A 91 -9.49 13.28 -10.31
C GLU A 91 -8.73 13.19 -8.99
N VAL A 92 -8.48 14.32 -8.33
CA VAL A 92 -7.83 14.36 -7.01
C VAL A 92 -8.69 13.69 -5.95
N ASN A 93 -10.01 13.94 -5.94
CA ASN A 93 -10.93 13.32 -5.00
C ASN A 93 -11.03 11.81 -5.22
N ASN A 94 -11.07 11.35 -6.47
CA ASN A 94 -11.07 9.92 -6.79
C ASN A 94 -9.80 9.24 -6.30
N TYR A 95 -8.63 9.83 -6.60
CA TYR A 95 -7.36 9.30 -6.14
C TYR A 95 -7.25 9.29 -4.60
N PHE A 96 -7.77 10.33 -3.93
CA PHE A 96 -7.86 10.36 -2.48
C PHE A 96 -8.72 9.21 -1.93
N ASN A 97 -9.90 8.98 -2.53
CA ASN A 97 -10.79 7.88 -2.13
C ASN A 97 -10.14 6.51 -2.36
N GLU A 98 -9.46 6.31 -3.48
CA GLU A 98 -8.71 5.07 -3.77
C GLU A 98 -7.58 4.85 -2.75
N TYR A 99 -6.83 5.91 -2.45
CA TYR A 99 -5.77 5.88 -1.45
C TYR A 99 -6.29 5.43 -0.07
N VAL A 100 -7.37 6.03 0.44
CA VAL A 100 -7.94 5.64 1.74
C VAL A 100 -8.61 4.26 1.68
N SER A 101 -9.24 3.91 0.56
CA SER A 101 -9.87 2.60 0.37
C SER A 101 -8.85 1.47 0.42
N SER A 102 -7.69 1.67 -0.21
CA SER A 102 -6.59 0.70 -0.18
C SER A 102 -6.04 0.50 1.23
N GLN A 103 -5.97 1.55 2.06
CA GLN A 103 -5.50 1.45 3.44
C GLN A 103 -6.50 0.72 4.35
N LEU A 104 -7.80 0.85 4.06
CA LEU A 104 -8.87 0.22 4.85
C LEU A 104 -9.27 -1.18 4.35
N GLY A 105 -8.78 -1.60 3.17
CA GLY A 105 -9.20 -2.85 2.53
C GLY A 105 -10.66 -2.87 2.09
N GLN A 106 -11.31 -1.71 1.99
CA GLN A 106 -12.70 -1.57 1.57
C GLN A 106 -12.92 -0.24 0.84
N GLN A 107 -13.86 -0.21 -0.09
CA GLN A 107 -14.23 1.00 -0.82
C GLN A 107 -14.92 2.00 0.12
N ILE A 108 -14.45 3.24 0.16
CA ILE A 108 -15.02 4.30 0.99
C ILE A 108 -14.96 5.66 0.31
N SER A 109 -15.99 6.48 0.53
CA SER A 109 -15.98 7.88 0.13
C SER A 109 -15.29 8.75 1.18
N GLU A 110 -14.76 9.92 0.79
CA GLU A 110 -14.23 10.90 1.74
C GLU A 110 -15.22 11.28 2.85
N ALA A 111 -16.51 11.39 2.53
CA ALA A 111 -17.55 11.74 3.51
C ALA A 111 -17.75 10.62 4.54
N ASP A 112 -17.77 9.36 4.09
CA ASP A 112 -17.91 8.21 4.97
C ASP A 112 -16.61 7.96 5.74
N PHE A 113 -15.46 8.23 5.15
CA PHE A 113 -14.18 8.20 5.84
C PHE A 113 -14.13 9.26 6.95
N ALA A 114 -14.59 10.48 6.70
CA ALA A 114 -14.69 11.52 7.73
C ALA A 114 -15.59 11.10 8.91
N LYS A 115 -16.74 10.47 8.63
CA LYS A 115 -17.62 9.91 9.67
C LYS A 115 -16.92 8.80 10.45
N LEU A 116 -16.29 7.84 9.77
CA LEU A 116 -15.58 6.73 10.39
C LEU A 116 -14.48 7.22 11.34
N ILE A 117 -13.69 8.22 10.91
CA ILE A 117 -12.66 8.84 11.73
C ILE A 117 -13.29 9.52 12.94
N LYS A 118 -14.38 10.28 12.75
CA LYS A 118 -15.07 10.95 13.85
C LYS A 118 -15.61 9.95 14.89
N GLU A 119 -16.21 8.86 14.44
CA GLU A 119 -16.75 7.81 15.31
C GLU A 119 -15.66 7.08 16.10
N LYS A 120 -14.53 6.74 15.44
CA LYS A 120 -13.46 5.95 16.05
C LYS A 120 -12.48 6.74 16.91
N THR A 121 -12.26 8.02 16.58
CA THR A 121 -11.18 8.82 17.18
C THR A 121 -11.67 10.10 17.83
N ASN A 122 -12.93 10.49 17.59
CA ASN A 122 -13.49 11.79 17.95
C ASN A 122 -12.78 13.01 17.29
N MET A 123 -11.87 12.78 16.34
CA MET A 123 -11.19 13.83 15.57
C MET A 123 -11.98 14.18 14.31
N SER A 124 -11.82 15.40 13.81
CA SER A 124 -12.16 15.73 12.42
C SER A 124 -11.19 15.06 11.45
N LEU A 125 -11.58 14.91 10.18
CA LEU A 125 -10.71 14.36 9.15
C LEU A 125 -9.43 15.20 8.99
N ASP A 126 -9.52 16.52 9.05
CA ASP A 126 -8.36 17.43 8.99
C ASP A 126 -7.38 17.20 10.14
N GLU A 127 -7.88 17.11 11.37
CA GLU A 127 -7.04 16.83 12.55
C GLU A 127 -6.40 15.45 12.45
N TYR A 128 -7.16 14.45 12.00
CA TYR A 128 -6.65 13.10 11.82
C TYR A 128 -5.54 13.05 10.77
N MET A 129 -5.76 13.66 9.59
CA MET A 129 -4.76 13.72 8.54
C MET A 129 -3.48 14.40 9.04
N LYS A 130 -3.61 15.55 9.72
CA LYS A 130 -2.47 16.24 10.31
C LYS A 130 -1.76 15.40 11.36
N ALA A 131 -2.51 14.66 12.16
CA ALA A 131 -1.97 13.74 13.16
C ALA A 131 -1.41 12.44 12.58
N GLN A 132 -1.68 12.09 11.31
CA GLN A 132 -1.09 10.92 10.64
C GLN A 132 0.10 11.34 9.78
N ASN A 133 -0.09 12.23 8.82
CA ASN A 133 0.91 12.56 7.80
C ASN A 133 1.48 13.99 7.91
N GLY A 134 1.04 14.78 8.89
CA GLY A 134 1.53 16.15 9.11
C GLY A 134 0.87 17.23 8.23
N MET A 135 -0.11 16.87 7.40
CA MET A 135 -0.82 17.77 6.48
C MET A 135 -2.33 17.79 6.79
N THR A 136 -2.96 18.95 6.62
CA THR A 136 -4.43 19.05 6.53
C THR A 136 -4.94 18.32 5.28
N LEU A 137 -6.25 18.06 5.20
CA LEU A 137 -6.85 17.43 4.02
C LEU A 137 -6.62 18.25 2.75
N ALA A 138 -6.77 19.57 2.85
CA ALA A 138 -6.57 20.48 1.73
C ALA A 138 -5.11 20.47 1.24
N GLU A 139 -4.14 20.49 2.16
CA GLU A 139 -2.71 20.37 1.84
C GLU A 139 -2.40 19.01 1.21
N PHE A 140 -2.95 17.92 1.75
CA PHE A 140 -2.75 16.59 1.20
C PHE A 140 -3.34 16.46 -0.22
N LYS A 141 -4.55 16.97 -0.47
CA LYS A 141 -5.14 17.00 -1.82
C LYS A 141 -4.33 17.86 -2.79
N SER A 142 -3.76 18.98 -2.33
CA SER A 142 -2.86 19.81 -3.12
C SER A 142 -1.57 19.05 -3.48
N PHE A 143 -1.02 18.29 -2.53
CA PHE A 143 0.10 17.38 -2.77
C PHE A 143 -0.26 16.30 -3.80
N LEU A 144 -1.41 15.63 -3.66
CA LEU A 144 -1.89 14.64 -4.63
C LEU A 144 -2.05 15.23 -6.03
N ARG A 145 -2.62 16.44 -6.14
CA ARG A 145 -2.71 17.15 -7.43
C ARG A 145 -1.33 17.35 -8.06
N THR A 146 -0.35 17.77 -7.27
CA THR A 146 1.02 17.98 -7.74
C THR A 146 1.63 16.68 -8.25
N GLN A 147 1.45 15.58 -7.51
CA GLN A 147 1.90 14.24 -7.91
C GLN A 147 1.24 13.76 -9.21
N LEU A 148 -0.09 13.89 -9.31
CA LEU A 148 -0.85 13.51 -10.50
C LEU A 148 -0.46 14.36 -11.72
N THR A 149 -0.26 15.66 -11.55
CA THR A 149 0.21 16.54 -12.63
C THR A 149 1.58 16.11 -13.12
N ALA A 150 2.51 15.81 -12.20
CA ALA A 150 3.85 15.36 -12.56
C ALA A 150 3.82 14.02 -13.29
N GLN A 151 3.04 13.06 -12.77
CA GLN A 151 2.85 11.76 -13.42
C GLN A 151 2.26 11.91 -14.82
N ALA A 152 1.18 12.68 -14.97
CA ALA A 152 0.55 12.92 -16.27
C ALA A 152 1.51 13.57 -17.27
N TYR A 153 2.34 14.52 -16.80
CA TYR A 153 3.35 15.17 -17.63
C TYR A 153 4.44 14.21 -18.11
N VAL A 154 5.00 13.40 -17.20
CA VAL A 154 6.00 12.39 -17.55
C VAL A 154 5.42 11.37 -18.52
N MET A 155 4.21 10.87 -18.25
CA MET A 155 3.51 9.94 -19.13
C MET A 155 3.28 10.51 -20.53
N GLN A 156 2.94 11.79 -20.66
CA GLN A 156 2.76 12.45 -21.95
C GLN A 156 4.10 12.63 -22.67
N LYS A 157 5.15 13.11 -21.98
CA LYS A 157 6.45 13.42 -22.60
C LYS A 157 7.25 12.18 -22.97
N LYS A 158 7.15 11.12 -22.17
CA LYS A 158 7.95 9.89 -22.31
C LYS A 158 7.08 8.70 -22.73
N GLN A 159 5.89 8.95 -23.28
CA GLN A 159 4.92 7.93 -23.68
C GLN A 159 5.54 6.79 -24.50
N LYS A 160 6.32 7.14 -25.53
CA LYS A 160 6.95 6.15 -26.42
C LYS A 160 7.94 5.25 -25.69
N GLU A 161 8.73 5.83 -24.78
CA GLU A 161 9.72 5.11 -23.98
C GLU A 161 9.01 4.16 -23.01
N LEU A 162 7.97 4.64 -22.32
CA LEU A 162 7.20 3.89 -21.32
C LEU A 162 6.31 2.79 -21.94
N GLN A 163 5.85 2.96 -23.19
CA GLN A 163 5.10 1.93 -23.91
C GLN A 163 5.99 0.86 -24.54
N SER A 164 7.28 1.13 -24.72
CA SER A 164 8.20 0.24 -25.44
C SER A 164 9.11 -0.57 -24.51
N ILE A 165 8.70 -0.75 -23.26
CA ILE A 165 9.50 -1.48 -22.27
C ILE A 165 9.55 -2.96 -22.66
N PRO A 166 10.74 -3.49 -22.99
CA PRO A 166 10.85 -4.86 -23.48
C PRO A 166 10.55 -5.85 -22.35
N SER A 167 9.87 -6.94 -22.71
CA SER A 167 9.74 -8.10 -21.82
C SER A 167 11.13 -8.59 -21.38
N PRO A 168 11.28 -9.05 -20.12
CA PRO A 168 12.54 -9.61 -19.68
C PRO A 168 12.89 -10.86 -20.48
N THR A 169 14.18 -11.01 -20.76
CA THR A 169 14.75 -12.20 -21.41
C THR A 169 14.81 -13.38 -20.43
N ASP A 170 14.91 -14.59 -20.97
CA ASP A 170 15.08 -15.83 -20.19
C ASP A 170 16.27 -15.72 -19.23
N GLU A 171 17.40 -15.16 -19.69
CA GLU A 171 18.60 -14.97 -18.89
C GLU A 171 18.35 -14.07 -17.69
N GLN A 172 17.55 -13.01 -17.86
CA GLN A 172 17.19 -12.07 -16.80
C GLN A 172 16.25 -12.71 -15.78
N ILE A 173 15.29 -13.51 -16.23
CA ILE A 173 14.39 -14.26 -15.36
C ILE A 173 15.16 -15.30 -14.54
N ARG A 174 16.09 -16.04 -15.17
CA ARG A 174 16.96 -17.00 -14.48
C ARG A 174 17.88 -16.31 -13.47
N SER A 175 18.47 -15.17 -13.84
CA SER A 175 19.32 -14.40 -12.94
C SER A 175 18.55 -13.91 -11.71
N TYR A 176 17.33 -13.39 -11.92
CA TYR A 176 16.45 -13.00 -10.82
C TYR A 176 16.11 -14.20 -9.93
N TYR A 177 15.81 -15.36 -10.51
CA TYR A 177 15.56 -16.58 -9.76
C TYR A 177 16.76 -16.99 -8.89
N GLU A 178 17.97 -17.05 -9.45
CA GLU A 178 19.15 -17.49 -8.70
C GLU A 178 19.50 -16.56 -7.53
N VAL A 179 19.36 -15.24 -7.72
CA VAL A 179 19.63 -14.26 -6.65
C VAL A 179 18.55 -14.31 -5.55
N ASN A 180 17.30 -14.61 -5.91
CA ASN A 180 16.17 -14.60 -4.98
C ASN A 180 15.68 -16.02 -4.60
N LYS A 181 16.48 -17.05 -4.86
CA LYS A 181 16.06 -18.46 -4.79
C LYS A 181 15.48 -18.85 -3.43
N GLN A 182 16.03 -18.30 -2.36
CA GLN A 182 15.59 -18.55 -0.98
C GLN A 182 14.20 -17.96 -0.67
N SER A 183 13.73 -17.00 -1.46
CA SER A 183 12.40 -16.40 -1.32
C SER A 183 11.30 -17.23 -2.00
N PHE A 184 11.64 -18.21 -2.84
CA PHE A 184 10.69 -19.07 -3.54
C PHE A 184 10.52 -20.43 -2.85
N VAL A 185 10.29 -20.40 -1.55
CA VAL A 185 10.04 -21.61 -0.76
C VAL A 185 8.54 -21.86 -0.67
N GLN A 186 8.13 -23.04 -1.10
CA GLN A 186 6.83 -23.58 -0.76
C GLN A 186 6.98 -24.33 0.59
N PRO A 187 6.23 -23.96 1.63
CA PRO A 187 6.24 -24.69 2.90
C PRO A 187 5.54 -26.06 2.76
N ASP A 188 5.66 -26.90 3.79
CA ASP A 188 4.85 -28.10 3.90
C ASP A 188 3.37 -27.75 3.68
N THR A 189 2.72 -28.47 2.77
CA THR A 189 1.34 -28.19 2.37
C THR A 189 0.51 -29.47 2.43
N VAL A 190 -0.69 -29.40 2.98
CA VAL A 190 -1.68 -30.47 2.86
C VAL A 190 -2.79 -30.06 1.92
N GLN A 191 -3.17 -30.97 1.01
CA GLN A 191 -4.40 -30.83 0.24
C GLN A 191 -5.51 -31.55 1.01
N LEU A 192 -6.57 -30.83 1.33
CA LEU A 192 -7.73 -31.36 2.03
C LEU A 192 -8.93 -31.29 1.11
N PHE A 193 -9.83 -32.27 1.19
CA PHE A 193 -11.18 -32.13 0.67
C PHE A 193 -12.10 -31.76 1.83
N LEU A 194 -12.51 -30.49 1.87
CA LEU A 194 -13.32 -29.90 2.92
C LEU A 194 -14.81 -30.02 2.57
N VAL A 195 -15.61 -30.36 3.56
CA VAL A 195 -17.08 -30.35 3.48
C VAL A 195 -17.61 -29.43 4.57
N VAL A 196 -18.50 -28.50 4.20
CA VAL A 196 -19.10 -27.51 5.09
C VAL A 196 -20.61 -27.55 4.95
N ALA A 197 -21.33 -27.79 6.05
CA ALA A 197 -22.78 -27.70 6.15
C ALA A 197 -23.16 -26.45 6.95
N PRO A 198 -23.65 -25.37 6.32
CA PRO A 198 -24.09 -24.15 7.01
C PRO A 198 -25.27 -24.45 7.94
N LYS A 199 -25.26 -23.89 9.15
CA LYS A 199 -26.35 -24.08 10.13
C LYS A 199 -27.67 -23.50 9.62
N GLY A 200 -27.62 -22.29 9.06
CA GLY A 200 -28.80 -21.55 8.60
C GLY A 200 -29.93 -21.57 9.62
N ASP A 201 -31.17 -21.70 9.14
CA ASP A 201 -32.36 -21.81 9.98
C ASP A 201 -32.58 -23.21 10.57
N LYS A 202 -31.78 -24.21 10.15
CA LYS A 202 -31.97 -25.62 10.52
C LYS A 202 -30.66 -26.28 10.98
N PRO A 203 -30.08 -25.87 12.13
CA PRO A 203 -28.80 -26.40 12.61
C PRO A 203 -28.76 -27.92 12.71
N SER A 204 -29.84 -28.55 13.20
CA SER A 204 -29.91 -30.01 13.33
C SER A 204 -29.89 -30.75 11.98
N ALA A 205 -30.40 -30.12 10.90
CA ALA A 205 -30.33 -30.70 9.56
C ALA A 205 -28.90 -30.60 8.98
N ALA A 206 -28.21 -29.48 9.26
CA ALA A 206 -26.80 -29.31 8.88
C ALA A 206 -25.90 -30.31 9.62
N GLU A 207 -26.12 -30.49 10.93
CA GLU A 207 -25.39 -31.47 11.74
C GLU A 207 -25.59 -32.90 11.21
N LYS A 208 -26.82 -33.26 10.87
CA LYS A 208 -27.11 -34.57 10.25
C LYS A 208 -26.41 -34.72 8.91
N THR A 209 -26.47 -33.70 8.05
CA THR A 209 -25.82 -33.70 6.74
C THR A 209 -24.32 -33.98 6.86
N ILE A 210 -23.63 -33.25 7.75
CA ILE A 210 -22.19 -33.45 7.91
C ILE A 210 -21.85 -34.82 8.53
N LYS A 211 -22.68 -35.35 9.43
CA LYS A 211 -22.50 -36.69 10.02
C LYS A 211 -22.62 -37.78 8.97
N ASP A 212 -23.62 -37.68 8.09
CA ASP A 212 -23.82 -38.63 7.00
C ASP A 212 -22.65 -38.59 6.01
N ILE A 213 -22.16 -37.39 5.66
CA ILE A 213 -21.01 -37.23 4.76
C ILE A 213 -19.71 -37.71 5.40
N GLN A 214 -19.46 -37.38 6.68
CA GLN A 214 -18.28 -37.86 7.40
C GLN A 214 -18.27 -39.39 7.47
N LYS A 215 -19.41 -40.03 7.79
CA LYS A 215 -19.52 -41.49 7.80
C LYS A 215 -19.22 -42.09 6.42
N LYS A 216 -19.70 -41.45 5.35
CA LYS A 216 -19.40 -41.85 3.98
C LYS A 216 -17.91 -41.76 3.66
N LEU A 217 -17.28 -40.63 3.97
CA LEU A 217 -15.83 -40.45 3.80
C LEU A 217 -15.03 -41.43 4.64
N THR A 218 -15.44 -41.74 5.87
CA THR A 218 -14.75 -42.70 6.73
C THR A 218 -14.85 -44.12 6.17
N ALA A 219 -15.97 -44.48 5.55
CA ALA A 219 -16.14 -45.78 4.88
C ALA A 219 -15.32 -45.87 3.59
N ASN A 220 -15.29 -44.80 2.80
CA ASN A 220 -14.48 -44.69 1.59
C ASN A 220 -13.94 -43.26 1.38
N PRO A 221 -12.68 -42.99 1.76
CA PRO A 221 -12.05 -41.68 1.61
C PRO A 221 -11.97 -41.18 0.16
N LYS A 222 -12.20 -42.06 -0.84
CA LYS A 222 -12.18 -41.72 -2.27
C LYS A 222 -13.52 -41.21 -2.81
N ASP A 223 -14.58 -41.16 -2.01
CA ASP A 223 -15.92 -40.72 -2.42
C ASP A 223 -16.04 -39.20 -2.67
N THR A 224 -14.94 -38.47 -2.64
CA THR A 224 -14.90 -37.00 -2.76
C THR A 224 -15.50 -36.47 -4.06
N ALA A 225 -15.38 -37.20 -5.17
CA ALA A 225 -15.94 -36.80 -6.46
C ALA A 225 -17.49 -36.78 -6.45
N ASP A 226 -18.12 -37.80 -5.89
CA ASP A 226 -19.59 -37.86 -5.75
C ASP A 226 -20.10 -36.78 -4.79
N ILE A 227 -19.41 -36.62 -3.65
CA ILE A 227 -19.75 -35.60 -2.64
C ILE A 227 -19.65 -34.20 -3.25
N ARG A 228 -18.60 -33.91 -4.02
CA ARG A 228 -18.47 -32.63 -4.74
C ARG A 228 -19.56 -32.43 -5.76
N THR A 229 -19.86 -33.45 -6.56
CA THR A 229 -20.91 -33.35 -7.59
C THR A 229 -22.25 -32.97 -6.96
N LYS A 230 -22.61 -33.63 -5.85
CA LYS A 230 -23.82 -33.32 -5.08
C LYS A 230 -23.77 -31.97 -4.37
N SER A 231 -22.60 -31.47 -4.00
CA SER A 231 -22.46 -30.13 -3.42
C SER A 231 -22.77 -29.01 -4.43
N GLN A 232 -22.70 -29.30 -5.74
CA GLN A 232 -22.98 -28.33 -6.82
C GLN A 232 -24.43 -28.36 -7.31
N GLU A 233 -25.27 -29.25 -6.79
CA GLU A 233 -26.69 -29.29 -7.15
C GLU A 233 -27.43 -28.07 -6.60
N LYS A 234 -28.44 -27.57 -7.34
CA LYS A 234 -29.19 -26.34 -7.02
C LYS A 234 -29.75 -26.28 -5.59
N ASN A 235 -30.09 -27.43 -5.02
CA ASN A 235 -30.71 -27.54 -3.69
C ASN A 235 -29.77 -28.16 -2.65
N SER A 236 -28.46 -28.11 -2.88
CA SER A 236 -27.50 -28.71 -1.96
C SER A 236 -27.51 -28.03 -0.59
N THR A 237 -27.41 -28.84 0.46
CA THR A 237 -27.38 -28.39 1.86
C THR A 237 -25.97 -28.20 2.40
N TYR A 238 -24.94 -28.42 1.58
CA TYR A 238 -23.54 -28.31 1.95
C TYR A 238 -22.69 -27.86 0.76
N GLN A 239 -21.49 -27.41 1.08
CA GLN A 239 -20.45 -27.07 0.12
C GLN A 239 -19.30 -28.06 0.29
N ALA A 240 -18.66 -28.44 -0.81
CA ALA A 240 -17.49 -29.30 -0.77
C ALA A 240 -16.48 -28.96 -1.88
N GLY A 241 -15.20 -29.06 -1.56
CA GLY A 241 -14.12 -28.77 -2.49
C GLY A 241 -12.75 -28.96 -1.88
N GLU A 242 -11.72 -28.90 -2.72
CA GLU A 242 -10.34 -28.95 -2.25
C GLU A 242 -9.85 -27.60 -1.75
N ILE A 243 -9.09 -27.67 -0.68
CA ILE A 243 -8.31 -26.55 -0.18
C ILE A 243 -6.86 -27.00 0.02
N PHE A 244 -5.94 -26.04 -0.09
CA PHE A 244 -4.54 -26.23 0.22
C PHE A 244 -4.21 -25.45 1.47
N VAL A 245 -3.65 -26.13 2.47
CA VAL A 245 -3.29 -25.53 3.75
C VAL A 245 -1.79 -25.63 3.92
N SER A 246 -1.13 -24.48 4.04
CA SER A 246 0.32 -24.38 4.29
C SER A 246 0.61 -24.44 5.79
N LYS A 247 1.77 -24.99 6.17
CA LYS A 247 2.22 -25.07 7.57
C LYS A 247 2.83 -23.76 8.05
N THR A 248 2.03 -22.70 8.11
CA THR A 248 2.47 -21.34 8.47
C THR A 248 1.50 -20.67 9.44
N SER A 249 1.98 -19.68 10.19
CA SER A 249 1.14 -18.92 11.11
C SER A 249 0.02 -18.16 10.39
N LEU A 250 0.32 -17.65 9.19
CA LEU A 250 -0.67 -16.97 8.35
C LEU A 250 -1.81 -17.93 7.95
N ALA A 251 -1.51 -19.18 7.62
CA ALA A 251 -2.55 -20.16 7.29
C ALA A 251 -3.42 -20.50 8.51
N ALA A 252 -2.83 -20.60 9.70
CA ALA A 252 -3.60 -20.80 10.94
C ALA A 252 -4.55 -19.63 11.22
N GLU A 253 -4.06 -18.39 11.04
CA GLU A 253 -4.85 -17.16 11.18
C GLU A 253 -6.00 -17.10 10.16
N GLN A 254 -5.72 -17.41 8.88
CA GLN A 254 -6.73 -17.44 7.82
C GLN A 254 -7.82 -18.50 8.08
N LEU A 255 -7.46 -19.62 8.70
CA LEU A 255 -8.40 -20.67 9.11
C LEU A 255 -9.10 -20.37 10.44
N GLY A 256 -8.67 -19.34 11.17
CA GLY A 256 -9.18 -19.01 12.50
C GLY A 256 -8.93 -20.10 13.55
N ILE A 257 -7.85 -20.89 13.38
CA ILE A 257 -7.50 -21.98 14.29
C ILE A 257 -6.16 -21.72 15.00
N PRO A 258 -5.98 -22.20 16.24
CA PRO A 258 -4.67 -22.23 16.88
C PRO A 258 -3.63 -23.02 16.07
N MET A 259 -2.34 -22.65 16.22
CA MET A 259 -1.25 -23.32 15.53
C MET A 259 -1.15 -24.82 15.87
N ASP A 260 -1.43 -25.21 17.10
CA ASP A 260 -1.44 -26.60 17.55
C ASP A 260 -2.55 -27.42 16.87
N GLU A 261 -3.71 -26.83 16.58
CA GLU A 261 -4.75 -27.48 15.77
C GLU A 261 -4.29 -27.66 14.32
N LEU A 262 -3.63 -26.66 13.73
CA LEU A 262 -3.03 -26.78 12.41
C LEU A 262 -2.01 -27.94 12.37
N LEU A 263 -1.14 -28.04 13.37
CA LEU A 263 -0.14 -29.12 13.44
C LEU A 263 -0.77 -30.51 13.54
N LYS A 264 -1.95 -30.65 14.17
CA LYS A 264 -2.69 -31.92 14.19
C LYS A 264 -3.12 -32.33 12.79
N ILE A 265 -3.59 -31.40 11.95
CA ILE A 265 -3.92 -31.67 10.53
C ILE A 265 -2.69 -32.23 9.80
N PHE A 266 -1.52 -31.63 10.04
CA PHE A 266 -0.25 -32.10 9.44
C PHE A 266 0.23 -33.45 9.98
N ASN A 267 -0.27 -33.92 11.13
CA ASN A 267 0.04 -35.24 11.67
C ASN A 267 -0.91 -36.33 11.17
N MET A 268 -2.05 -35.97 10.58
CA MET A 268 -2.98 -36.91 9.96
C MET A 268 -2.35 -37.62 8.76
N LYS A 269 -2.81 -38.84 8.51
CA LYS A 269 -2.42 -39.67 7.37
C LYS A 269 -3.24 -39.30 6.14
N VAL A 270 -2.67 -39.52 4.96
CA VAL A 270 -3.44 -39.44 3.70
C VAL A 270 -4.59 -40.44 3.75
N GLY A 271 -5.80 -40.00 3.39
CA GLY A 271 -7.05 -40.73 3.49
C GLY A 271 -7.73 -40.66 4.87
N GLU A 272 -7.10 -40.04 5.87
CA GLU A 272 -7.71 -39.88 7.19
C GLU A 272 -8.78 -38.79 7.17
N VAL A 273 -9.93 -39.08 7.77
CA VAL A 273 -11.09 -38.19 7.87
C VAL A 273 -11.09 -37.53 9.25
N SER A 274 -11.25 -36.22 9.28
CA SER A 274 -11.27 -35.46 10.52
C SER A 274 -12.51 -35.77 11.36
N PRO A 275 -12.45 -35.54 12.68
CA PRO A 275 -13.66 -35.31 13.46
C PRO A 275 -14.50 -34.17 12.86
N ILE A 276 -15.79 -34.14 13.22
CA ILE A 276 -16.66 -33.01 12.87
C ILE A 276 -16.30 -31.84 13.80
N THR A 277 -16.01 -30.69 13.21
CA THR A 277 -15.83 -29.43 13.91
C THR A 277 -17.10 -28.61 13.79
N GLU A 278 -17.62 -28.14 14.91
CA GLU A 278 -18.71 -27.17 14.95
C GLU A 278 -18.14 -25.76 15.07
N THR A 279 -18.57 -24.85 14.19
CA THR A 279 -18.29 -23.42 14.30
C THR A 279 -19.55 -22.66 14.68
N ALA A 280 -19.46 -21.33 14.83
CA ALA A 280 -20.64 -20.50 15.08
C ALA A 280 -21.69 -20.61 13.95
N VAL A 281 -21.27 -20.85 12.71
CA VAL A 281 -22.12 -20.71 11.51
C VAL A 281 -22.27 -21.99 10.70
N ASN A 282 -21.46 -23.01 10.94
CA ASN A 282 -21.49 -24.27 10.18
C ASN A 282 -21.03 -25.47 11.02
N TYR A 283 -21.19 -26.66 10.43
CA TYR A 283 -20.44 -27.85 10.79
C TYR A 283 -19.54 -28.25 9.62
N GLN A 284 -18.36 -28.78 9.91
CA GLN A 284 -17.41 -29.13 8.88
C GLN A 284 -16.60 -30.39 9.22
N CYS A 285 -16.16 -31.09 8.19
CA CYS A 285 -15.14 -32.14 8.28
C CYS A 285 -14.31 -32.14 7.00
N PHE A 286 -13.14 -32.76 7.03
CA PHE A 286 -12.30 -32.89 5.85
C PHE A 286 -11.66 -34.27 5.78
N VAL A 287 -11.14 -34.61 4.61
CA VAL A 287 -10.23 -35.74 4.41
C VAL A 287 -8.91 -35.26 3.85
N VAL A 288 -7.80 -35.81 4.34
CA VAL A 288 -6.47 -35.50 3.81
C VAL A 288 -6.28 -36.22 2.47
N ILE A 289 -6.12 -35.45 1.39
CA ILE A 289 -5.97 -36.00 0.03
C ILE A 289 -4.51 -36.26 -0.30
N GLU A 290 -3.64 -35.29 0.00
CA GLU A 290 -2.23 -35.33 -0.35
C GLU A 290 -1.43 -34.50 0.66
N LYS A 291 -0.15 -34.85 0.84
CA LYS A 291 0.82 -34.07 1.59
C LYS A 291 1.99 -33.77 0.68
N LYS A 292 2.43 -32.51 0.66
CA LYS A 292 3.54 -32.01 -0.13
C LYS A 292 4.58 -31.46 0.82
N ASP A 293 5.79 -32.00 0.74
CA ASP A 293 6.90 -31.54 1.56
C ASP A 293 7.37 -30.16 1.10
N ALA A 294 7.92 -29.41 2.05
CA ALA A 294 8.54 -28.13 1.75
C ALA A 294 9.62 -28.27 0.68
N LYS A 295 9.63 -27.36 -0.28
CA LYS A 295 10.65 -27.30 -1.32
C LYS A 295 10.91 -25.88 -1.77
N ILE A 296 12.10 -25.66 -2.33
CA ILE A 296 12.34 -24.49 -3.16
C ILE A 296 11.69 -24.77 -4.52
N LEU A 297 10.82 -23.87 -4.96
CA LEU A 297 10.15 -23.96 -6.25
C LEU A 297 11.18 -23.82 -7.38
N GLY A 298 11.11 -24.71 -8.37
CA GLY A 298 11.76 -24.54 -9.65
C GLY A 298 10.97 -23.59 -10.56
N LEU A 299 11.60 -23.08 -11.62
CA LEU A 299 10.95 -22.15 -12.56
C LEU A 299 9.68 -22.71 -13.22
N SER A 300 9.61 -24.03 -13.41
CA SER A 300 8.44 -24.72 -13.96
C SER A 300 7.36 -25.04 -12.93
N ASP A 301 7.68 -24.95 -11.64
CA ASP A 301 6.70 -25.21 -10.59
C ASP A 301 5.66 -24.10 -10.53
N VAL A 302 4.44 -24.44 -10.12
CA VAL A 302 3.37 -23.46 -9.88
C VAL A 302 3.62 -22.76 -8.54
N VAL A 303 3.44 -21.44 -8.50
CA VAL A 303 3.65 -20.64 -7.28
C VAL A 303 2.65 -20.99 -6.19
N GLU A 304 1.37 -21.11 -6.57
CA GLU A 304 0.29 -21.46 -5.65
C GLU A 304 -0.19 -22.89 -5.92
N PRO A 305 -0.28 -23.75 -4.89
CA PRO A 305 -0.88 -25.06 -5.03
C PRO A 305 -2.31 -24.98 -5.61
N GLY A 306 -2.54 -25.68 -6.73
CA GLY A 306 -3.82 -25.64 -7.46
C GLY A 306 -3.98 -24.47 -8.45
N GLY A 307 -3.02 -23.56 -8.51
CA GLY A 307 -2.96 -22.49 -9.50
C GLY A 307 -2.44 -22.94 -10.87
N ASN A 308 -2.29 -21.99 -11.79
CA ASN A 308 -1.80 -22.22 -13.15
C ASN A 308 -0.63 -21.30 -13.57
N VAL A 309 -0.10 -20.52 -12.63
CA VAL A 309 1.02 -19.60 -12.88
C VAL A 309 2.32 -20.26 -12.42
N SER A 310 3.21 -20.55 -13.37
CA SER A 310 4.55 -21.02 -13.04
C SER A 310 5.38 -19.92 -12.37
N LEU A 311 6.38 -20.32 -11.60
CA LEU A 311 7.32 -19.39 -11.00
C LEU A 311 8.03 -18.54 -12.06
N TYR A 312 8.29 -19.11 -13.24
CA TYR A 312 8.81 -18.37 -14.40
C TYR A 312 7.90 -17.20 -14.80
N GLU A 313 6.61 -17.45 -15.01
CA GLU A 313 5.66 -16.40 -15.41
C GLU A 313 5.43 -15.39 -14.28
N TYR A 314 5.49 -15.84 -13.03
CA TYR A 314 5.44 -14.96 -11.87
C TYR A 314 6.65 -14.01 -11.82
N ILE A 315 7.87 -14.55 -11.92
CA ILE A 315 9.10 -13.74 -11.96
C ILE A 315 9.08 -12.80 -13.16
N LYS A 316 8.66 -13.28 -14.33
CA LYS A 316 8.52 -12.43 -15.52
C LYS A 316 7.63 -11.21 -15.26
N LYS A 317 6.48 -11.41 -14.60
CA LYS A 317 5.57 -10.33 -14.17
C LYS A 317 6.22 -9.39 -13.14
N MET A 318 6.96 -9.92 -12.17
CA MET A 318 7.67 -9.08 -11.20
C MET A 318 8.74 -8.23 -11.88
N VAL A 319 9.57 -8.82 -12.73
CA VAL A 319 10.68 -8.13 -13.41
C VAL A 319 10.15 -7.09 -14.39
N ILE A 320 9.09 -7.38 -15.15
CA ILE A 320 8.51 -6.36 -16.03
C ILE A 320 7.90 -5.19 -15.23
N MET A 321 7.23 -5.46 -14.11
CA MET A 321 6.71 -4.41 -13.22
C MET A 321 7.83 -3.57 -12.61
N GLN A 322 8.92 -4.21 -12.17
CA GLN A 322 10.11 -3.51 -11.68
C GLN A 322 10.69 -2.59 -12.76
N ARG A 323 10.83 -3.08 -14.00
CA ARG A 323 11.32 -2.27 -15.13
C ARG A 323 10.39 -1.13 -15.49
N GLN A 324 9.09 -1.33 -15.40
CA GLN A 324 8.10 -0.26 -15.59
C GLN A 324 8.28 0.85 -14.56
N ASN A 325 8.50 0.48 -13.29
CA ASN A 325 8.78 1.44 -12.23
C ASN A 325 10.12 2.16 -12.42
N GLU A 326 11.18 1.43 -12.79
CA GLU A 326 12.50 2.00 -13.11
C GLU A 326 12.41 2.97 -14.30
N ALA A 327 11.77 2.56 -15.39
CA ALA A 327 11.59 3.41 -16.57
C ALA A 327 10.76 4.67 -16.26
N LEU A 328 9.72 4.57 -15.41
CA LEU A 328 8.94 5.72 -14.97
C LEU A 328 9.80 6.70 -14.14
N ASN A 329 10.64 6.17 -13.24
CA ASN A 329 11.57 6.98 -12.45
C ASN A 329 12.63 7.65 -13.34
N ASP A 330 13.22 6.91 -14.28
CA ASP A 330 14.20 7.45 -15.23
C ASP A 330 13.58 8.52 -16.12
N ALA A 331 12.34 8.29 -16.57
CA ALA A 331 11.56 9.27 -17.34
C ALA A 331 11.31 10.55 -16.53
N LEU A 332 10.93 10.43 -15.25
CA LEU A 332 10.77 11.57 -14.34
C LEU A 332 12.08 12.33 -14.15
N VAL A 333 13.19 11.62 -13.92
CA VAL A 333 14.53 12.23 -13.78
C VAL A 333 14.94 12.94 -15.07
N SER A 334 14.74 12.33 -16.23
CA SER A 334 15.04 12.92 -17.53
C SER A 334 14.27 14.22 -17.73
N VAL A 335 12.95 14.19 -17.54
CA VAL A 335 12.09 15.38 -17.69
C VAL A 335 12.50 16.46 -16.70
N THR A 336 12.80 16.09 -15.45
CA THR A 336 13.27 17.03 -14.43
C THR A 336 14.57 17.70 -14.84
N ASN A 337 15.54 16.95 -15.34
CA ASN A 337 16.84 17.47 -15.79
C ASN A 337 16.69 18.41 -16.99
N GLU A 338 15.79 18.09 -17.93
CA GLU A 338 15.47 18.95 -19.07
C GLU A 338 14.89 20.31 -18.63
N LEU A 339 14.11 20.34 -17.53
CA LEU A 339 13.50 21.54 -16.97
C LEU A 339 14.42 22.32 -16.01
N ARG A 340 15.34 21.63 -15.32
CA ARG A 340 16.18 22.21 -14.26
C ARG A 340 17.38 22.98 -14.82
N LYS A 341 17.09 24.09 -15.51
CA LYS A 341 18.08 25.01 -16.06
C LYS A 341 18.24 26.27 -15.20
N PRO A 342 19.43 26.90 -15.13
CA PRO A 342 19.66 28.09 -14.30
C PRO A 342 18.71 29.27 -14.59
N GLU A 343 18.19 29.38 -15.81
CA GLU A 343 17.21 30.39 -16.19
C GLU A 343 15.80 30.13 -15.62
N ASN A 344 15.48 28.89 -15.25
CA ASN A 344 14.13 28.47 -14.86
C ASN A 344 13.88 28.52 -13.35
N PHE A 345 14.91 28.68 -12.53
CA PHE A 345 14.77 28.81 -11.08
C PHE A 345 15.91 29.62 -10.45
N VAL A 346 15.75 30.01 -9.19
CA VAL A 346 16.80 30.61 -8.37
C VAL A 346 16.68 30.09 -6.94
N VAL A 347 17.81 29.77 -6.31
CA VAL A 347 17.89 29.52 -4.86
C VAL A 347 18.51 30.75 -4.23
N PHE A 348 17.80 31.39 -3.29
CA PHE A 348 18.18 32.72 -2.78
C PHE A 348 19.35 32.68 -1.78
N LYS A 349 19.66 31.51 -1.21
CA LYS A 349 20.77 31.29 -0.29
C LYS A 349 21.62 30.13 -0.78
N THR A 350 22.95 30.25 -0.69
CA THR A 350 23.89 29.20 -1.12
C THR A 350 25.01 29.03 -0.09
N GLY A 351 25.75 27.93 -0.17
CA GLY A 351 26.88 27.64 0.73
C GLY A 351 26.49 27.70 2.22
N ALA A 352 27.33 28.35 3.02
CA ALA A 352 27.15 28.46 4.47
C ALA A 352 25.82 29.13 4.90
N GLU A 353 25.26 30.03 4.07
CA GLU A 353 23.98 30.65 4.38
C GLU A 353 22.79 29.69 4.21
N LEU A 354 22.87 28.81 3.21
CA LEU A 354 21.90 27.74 3.01
C LEU A 354 21.99 26.72 4.13
N GLU A 355 23.21 26.31 4.49
CA GLU A 355 23.47 25.40 5.60
C GLU A 355 22.86 25.91 6.91
N LYS A 356 23.16 27.16 7.27
CA LYS A 356 22.54 27.82 8.44
C LYS A 356 21.02 27.90 8.36
N THR A 357 20.45 28.03 7.16
CA THR A 357 19.00 28.10 6.97
C THR A 357 18.33 26.73 7.12
N LEU A 358 19.06 25.64 6.89
CA LEU A 358 18.56 24.27 6.89
C LEU A 358 19.01 23.43 8.10
N SER A 359 19.73 24.04 9.06
CA SER A 359 20.33 23.35 10.22
C SER A 359 19.39 23.13 11.42
N TRP A 360 18.07 23.30 11.26
CA TRP A 360 17.09 23.34 12.35
C TRP A 360 16.59 21.99 12.89
#